data_AF-A0A3C1G958-F1
#
_entry.id   AF-A0A3C1G958-F1
#
_cell.length_a   1.000
_cell.length_b   1.000
_cell.length_c   1.000
_cell.angle_alpha   90.00
_cell.angle_beta   90.00
_cell.angle_gamma   90.00
#
_symmetry.space_group_name_H-M   'P 1'
#
loop_
_entity.id
_entity.type
_entity.pdbx_description
1 polymer ?
#
loop_
_entity_poly.entity_id
_entity_poly.type
_entity_poly.pdbx_seq_one_letter_code
_entity_poly.pdbx_strand_id
1 'polypeptide(L)' 'INTIPGFTATSAYPRLWEASGLSYTGLISRLIDLALERR' A
#
# COMPACT_ATOMS: atom_id res chain seq x y z
N ILE A 1 -13.70 -2.21 -10.15
CA ILE A 1 -12.39 -1.71 -9.68
C ILE A 1 -12.53 -1.42 -8.19
N ASN A 2 -11.75 -2.06 -7.32
CA ASN A 2 -11.78 -1.80 -5.89
C ASN A 2 -10.81 -0.66 -5.55
N THR A 3 -11.33 0.49 -5.09
CA THR A 3 -10.54 1.68 -4.75
C THR A 3 -10.13 1.75 -3.27
N ILE A 4 -10.71 0.92 -2.41
CA ILE A 4 -10.36 0.82 -0.98
C ILE A 4 -10.12 -0.66 -0.65
N PRO A 5 -8.94 -1.20 -0.99
CA PRO A 5 -8.61 -2.58 -0.69
C PRO A 5 -8.44 -2.81 0.82
N GLY A 6 -8.60 -4.06 1.26
CA GLY A 6 -8.21 -4.46 2.60
C GLY A 6 -6.72 -4.18 2.83
N PHE A 7 -6.39 -3.69 4.03
CA PHE A 7 -5.05 -3.20 4.35
C PHE A 7 -4.39 -3.92 5.54
N THR A 8 -4.94 -5.05 5.98
CA THR A 8 -4.25 -5.88 6.98
C THR A 8 -3.03 -6.57 6.38
N ALA A 9 -2.09 -7.05 7.20
CA ALA A 9 -0.93 -7.83 6.72
C ALA A 9 -1.34 -9.09 5.92
N THR A 10 -2.54 -9.62 6.19
CA THR A 10 -3.13 -10.77 5.48
C THR A 10 -4.03 -10.37 4.31
N SER A 11 -4.10 -9.10 3.94
CA SER A 11 -4.88 -8.66 2.78
C SER A 11 -4.11 -8.87 1.47
N ALA A 12 -4.85 -9.05 0.38
CA ALA A 12 -4.24 -9.29 -0.93
C ALA A 12 -3.40 -8.09 -1.41
N TYR A 13 -3.84 -6.86 -1.17
CA TYR A 13 -3.16 -5.65 -1.65
C TYR A 13 -1.74 -5.51 -1.06
N PRO A 14 -1.53 -5.52 0.29
CA PRO A 14 -0.18 -5.43 0.82
C PRO A 14 0.72 -6.62 0.46
N ARG A 15 0.19 -7.85 0.38
CA ARG A 15 0.98 -9.04 -0.02
C ARG A 15 1.52 -8.96 -1.45
N LEU A 16 0.76 -8.39 -2.38
CA LEU A 16 1.22 -8.24 -3.77
C LEU A 16 2.38 -7.24 -3.87
N TRP A 17 2.31 -6.16 -3.09
CA TRP A 17 3.40 -5.20 -2.98
C TRP A 17 4.64 -5.78 -2.29
N GLU A 18 4.43 -6.60 -1.26
CA GLU A 18 5.52 -7.34 -0.59
C GLU A 18 6.21 -8.31 -1.55
N ALA A 19 5.45 -9.07 -2.35
CA ALA A 19 6.00 -9.92 -3.41
C ALA A 19 6.74 -9.13 -4.50
N SER A 20 6.45 -7.83 -4.64
CA SER A 20 7.15 -6.91 -5.55
C SER A 20 8.38 -6.25 -4.89
N GLY A 21 8.73 -6.64 -3.66
CA GLY A 21 9.89 -6.14 -2.91
C GLY A 21 9.61 -4.91 -2.04
N LEU A 22 8.35 -4.48 -1.89
CA LEU A 22 7.99 -3.34 -1.05
C LEU A 22 7.41 -3.81 0.29
N SER A 23 8.10 -3.53 1.38
CA SER A 23 7.64 -3.88 2.73
C SER A 23 6.31 -3.19 3.07
N TYR A 24 5.52 -3.79 3.98
CA TYR A 24 4.26 -3.23 4.46
C TYR A 24 4.41 -1.78 4.95
N THR A 25 5.44 -1.50 5.74
CA THR A 25 5.75 -0.13 6.21
C THR A 25 6.12 0.79 5.04
N GLY A 26 6.91 0.32 4.08
CA GLY A 26 7.27 1.08 2.88
C GLY A 26 6.05 1.42 2.01
N LEU A 27 5.08 0.51 1.92
CA LEU A 27 3.81 0.75 1.23
C LEU A 27 3.00 1.85 1.92
N ILE A 28 2.91 1.83 3.26
CA ILE A 28 2.21 2.89 4.02
C ILE A 28 2.86 4.25 3.79
N SER A 29 4.19 4.33 3.94
CA SER A 29 4.95 5.56 3.71
C SER A 29 4.68 6.10 2.31
N ARG A 30 4.79 5.25 1.29
CA ARG A 30 4.53 5.61 -0.11
C ARG A 30 3.11 6.16 -0.33
N LEU A 31 2.10 5.57 0.30
CA LEU A 31 0.72 6.06 0.17
C LEU A 31 0.50 7.42 0.83
N ILE A 32 1.14 7.65 1.97
CA ILE A 32 1.12 8.96 2.66
C ILE A 32 1.81 10.01 1.79
N ASP A 33 3.00 9.71 1.27
CA ASP A 33 3.76 10.62 0.40
C ASP A 33 2.95 11.00 -0.85
N LEU A 34 2.36 10.01 -1.52
CA LEU A 34 1.49 10.22 -2.70
C LEU A 34 0.21 11.04 -2.40
N ALA A 35 -0.27 11.03 -1.16
CA ALA A 35 -1.40 11.84 -0.72
C ALA A 35 -0.97 13.28 -0.42
N LEU A 36 0.26 13.48 0.09
CA LEU A 36 0.84 14.79 0.33
C LEU A 36 1.24 15.48 -0.98
N GLU A 37 1.79 14.75 -1.95
CA GLU A 37 2.17 15.28 -3.28
C GLU A 37 0.97 15.80 -4.09
N ARG A 38 -0.23 15.28 -3.83
CA ARG A 38 -1.46 15.67 -4.54
C ARG A 38 -2.15 16.90 -3.95
N ARG A 39 -1.58 17.54 -2.91
CA ARG A 39 -2.09 18.79 -2.34
C ARG A 39 -1.66 20.02 -3.11
#